data_AF-A0A2U3B6W4-F1
#
_entry.id   AF-A0A2U3B6W4-F1
#
_cell.length_a   1.000
_cell.length_b   1.000
_cell.length_c   1.000
_cell.angle_alpha   90.00
_cell.angle_beta   90.00
_cell.angle_gamma   90.00
#
_symmetry.space_group_name_H-M   'P 1'
#
loop_
_entity.id
_entity.type
_entity.pdbx_description
1 polymer ?
#
loop_
_entity_poly.entity_id
_entity_poly.type
_entity_poly.pdbx_seq_one_letter_code
_entity_poly.pdbx_strand_id
1 'polypeptide(L)'
;MNRSTLIALIISLFSAIIVFLTFSYGNTNYLDTLLVTLLLSSPLFIISFILVMFCRSNFRVNHPILNKIAISAFIFTALLHICWNSFMLLDVSQRGDLGPGQGYSGLILWFGSIKTVFLGSAVGMFIHYTSLLFRKLISK
;
A
#
# COMPACT_ATOMS: atom_id res chain seq x y z
N MET A 1 8.45 -11.65 -14.69
CA MET A 1 7.92 -10.95 -13.49
C MET A 1 6.50 -11.43 -13.24
N ASN A 2 6.14 -11.79 -12.00
CA ASN A 2 4.78 -12.27 -11.73
C ASN A 2 3.77 -11.12 -11.91
N ARG A 3 2.57 -11.42 -12.42
CA ARG A 3 1.54 -10.38 -12.66
C ARG A 3 1.24 -9.58 -11.38
N SER A 4 1.17 -10.25 -10.23
CA SER A 4 0.96 -9.62 -8.92
C SER A 4 2.09 -8.64 -8.54
N THR A 5 3.35 -8.96 -8.84
CA THR A 5 4.48 -8.08 -8.54
C THR A 5 4.51 -6.86 -9.46
N LEU A 6 4.14 -7.02 -10.73
CA LEU A 6 4.01 -5.89 -11.66
C LEU A 6 2.90 -4.94 -11.23
N ILE A 7 1.73 -5.49 -10.87
CA ILE A 7 0.58 -4.70 -10.40
C ILE A 7 0.96 -3.93 -9.12
N ALA A 8 1.63 -4.59 -8.17
CA ALA A 8 2.07 -3.94 -6.93
C ALA A 8 3.04 -2.77 -7.20
N LEU A 9 3.96 -2.93 -8.15
CA LEU A 9 4.88 -1.87 -8.56
C LEU A 9 4.14 -0.69 -9.20
N ILE A 10 3.20 -0.96 -10.12
CA ILE A 10 2.38 0.08 -10.76
C ILE A 10 1.58 0.86 -9.72
N ILE A 11 0.93 0.17 -8.79
CA ILE A 11 0.16 0.77 -7.69
C ILE A 11 1.05 1.64 -6.80
N SER A 12 2.27 1.17 -6.49
CA SER A 12 3.21 1.91 -5.65
C SER A 12 3.69 3.18 -6.33
N LEU A 13 4.03 3.09 -7.62
CA LEU A 13 4.42 4.25 -8.44
C LEU A 13 3.27 5.26 -8.55
N PHE A 14 2.05 4.78 -8.81
CA PHE A 14 0.87 5.63 -8.87
C PHE A 14 0.64 6.39 -7.56
N SER A 15 0.74 5.70 -6.42
CA SER A 15 0.62 6.36 -5.11
C SER A 15 1.71 7.41 -4.89
N ALA A 16 2.96 7.12 -5.26
CA ALA A 16 4.07 8.07 -5.15
C ALA A 16 3.86 9.31 -6.04
N ILE A 17 3.31 9.14 -7.25
CA ILE A 17 2.95 10.25 -8.14
C ILE A 17 1.90 11.15 -7.49
N ILE A 18 0.86 10.58 -6.87
CA ILE A 18 -0.16 11.37 -6.17
C ILE A 18 0.47 12.22 -5.05
N VAL A 19 1.37 11.64 -4.25
CA VAL A 19 2.08 12.38 -3.20
C VAL A 19 2.91 13.51 -3.81
N PHE A 20 3.68 13.21 -4.85
CA PHE A 20 4.51 14.20 -5.52
C PHE A 20 3.69 15.38 -6.05
N LEU A 21 2.56 15.11 -6.71
CA LEU A 21 1.65 16.14 -7.20
C LEU A 21 1.10 16.98 -6.03
N THR A 22 0.68 16.32 -4.94
CA THR A 22 0.12 17.00 -3.76
C THR A 22 1.11 18.01 -3.18
N PHE A 23 2.37 17.62 -2.99
CA PHE A 23 3.38 18.49 -2.41
C PHE A 23 3.97 19.50 -3.41
N SER A 24 3.91 19.22 -4.70
CA SER A 24 4.28 20.19 -5.75
C SER A 24 3.33 21.39 -5.80
N TYR A 25 2.07 21.23 -5.41
CA TYR A 25 1.10 22.33 -5.39
C TYR A 25 1.34 23.32 -4.25
N GLY A 26 1.82 22.86 -3.10
CA GLY A 26 1.98 23.71 -1.91
C GLY A 26 3.42 24.03 -1.53
N ASN A 27 4.43 23.56 -2.27
CA ASN A 27 5.84 23.89 -2.02
C ASN A 27 6.56 24.27 -3.32
N THR A 28 7.29 25.38 -3.29
CA THR A 28 8.10 25.85 -4.42
C THR A 28 9.46 25.15 -4.51
N ASN A 29 9.92 24.51 -3.43
CA ASN A 29 11.17 23.76 -3.43
C ASN A 29 10.96 22.29 -3.86
N TYR A 30 11.39 21.97 -5.08
CA TYR A 30 11.28 20.63 -5.65
C TYR A 30 12.05 19.55 -4.86
N LEU A 31 13.16 19.89 -4.21
CA LEU A 31 13.94 18.91 -3.45
C LEU A 31 13.21 18.45 -2.20
N ASP A 32 12.55 19.37 -1.50
CA ASP A 32 11.74 19.06 -0.31
C ASP A 32 10.53 18.21 -0.69
N THR A 33 9.86 18.55 -1.79
CA THR A 33 8.76 17.76 -2.35
C THR A 33 9.18 16.32 -2.66
N LEU A 34 10.38 16.14 -3.22
CA LEU A 34 10.92 14.81 -3.52
C LEU A 34 11.23 14.01 -2.24
N LEU A 35 11.85 14.64 -1.24
CA LEU A 35 12.13 14.00 0.04
C LEU A 35 10.85 13.57 0.77
N VAL A 36 9.85 14.44 0.83
CA VAL A 36 8.56 14.14 1.45
C VAL A 36 7.84 13.01 0.71
N THR A 37 7.90 13.02 -0.62
CA THR A 37 7.33 11.95 -1.45
C THR A 37 7.95 10.59 -1.13
N LEU A 38 9.28 10.53 -1.05
CA LEU A 38 9.98 9.30 -0.71
C LEU A 38 9.65 8.82 0.71
N LEU A 39 9.59 9.75 1.67
CA LEU A 39 9.31 9.42 3.07
C LEU A 39 7.88 8.87 3.25
N LEU A 40 6.88 9.52 2.65
CA LEU A 40 5.48 9.09 2.73
C LEU A 40 5.18 7.84 1.91
N SER A 41 5.94 7.59 0.84
CA SER A 41 5.79 6.38 0.01
C SER A 41 6.60 5.19 0.55
N SER A 42 7.53 5.41 1.49
CA SER A 42 8.41 4.37 2.02
C SER A 42 7.68 3.14 2.59
N PRO A 43 6.56 3.25 3.35
CA PRO A 43 5.87 2.07 3.86
C PRO A 43 5.31 1.21 2.73
N LEU A 44 4.79 1.85 1.68
CA LEU A 44 4.22 1.18 0.51
C LEU A 44 5.30 0.45 -0.30
N PHE A 45 6.49 1.06 -0.46
CA PHE A 45 7.62 0.39 -1.11
C PHE A 45 8.15 -0.80 -0.31
N ILE A 46 8.21 -0.68 1.02
CA ILE A 46 8.63 -1.79 1.90
C ILE A 46 7.67 -2.97 1.76
N ILE A 47 6.35 -2.74 1.83
CA ILE A 47 5.39 -3.85 1.70
C ILE A 47 5.35 -4.43 0.28
N SER A 48 5.58 -3.61 -0.75
CA SER A 48 5.77 -4.08 -2.12
C SER A 48 6.98 -5.00 -2.26
N PHE A 49 8.11 -4.64 -1.64
CA PHE A 49 9.31 -5.48 -1.63
C PHE A 49 9.03 -6.84 -0.95
N ILE A 50 8.35 -6.82 0.20
CA ILE A 50 7.91 -8.03 0.91
C ILE A 50 7.03 -8.89 0.01
N LEU A 51 6.08 -8.30 -0.70
CA LEU A 51 5.22 -9.01 -1.66
C LEU A 51 6.04 -9.64 -2.78
N VAL A 52 7.05 -8.94 -3.34
CA VAL A 52 7.93 -9.52 -4.37
C VAL A 52 8.65 -10.77 -3.85
N MET A 53 9.15 -10.74 -2.62
CA MET A 53 9.83 -11.87 -2.00
C MET A 53 8.90 -13.09 -1.85
N PHE A 54 7.69 -12.90 -1.33
CA PHE A 54 6.75 -13.99 -1.07
C PHE A 54 5.96 -14.45 -2.31
N CYS A 55 5.81 -13.60 -3.33
CA CYS A 55 5.19 -13.97 -4.59
C CYS A 55 6.13 -14.70 -5.55
N ARG A 56 7.42 -14.88 -5.25
CA ARG A 56 8.32 -15.73 -6.07
C ARG A 56 7.76 -17.16 -6.19
N SER A 57 7.87 -17.78 -7.37
CA SER A 57 7.24 -19.08 -7.67
C SER A 57 7.50 -20.14 -6.61
N ASN A 58 8.75 -20.26 -6.16
CA ASN A 58 9.16 -21.26 -5.17
C ASN A 58 8.49 -21.03 -3.80
N PHE A 59 8.43 -19.77 -3.34
CA PHE A 59 7.77 -19.42 -2.09
C PHE A 59 6.25 -19.55 -2.16
N ARG A 60 5.66 -19.21 -3.32
CA ARG A 60 4.21 -19.31 -3.53
C ARG A 60 3.71 -20.75 -3.41
N VAL A 61 4.49 -21.73 -3.88
CA VAL A 61 4.13 -23.16 -3.81
C VAL A 61 4.39 -23.71 -2.41
N ASN A 62 5.55 -23.40 -1.81
CA ASN A 62 5.95 -23.97 -0.52
C ASN A 62 5.21 -23.34 0.67
N HIS A 63 4.82 -22.06 0.56
CA HIS A 63 4.20 -21.30 1.64
C HIS A 63 2.97 -20.51 1.16
N PRO A 64 1.86 -21.19 0.81
CA PRO A 64 0.67 -20.57 0.25
C PRO A 64 -0.05 -19.61 1.24
N ILE A 65 0.13 -19.81 2.56
CA ILE A 65 -0.41 -18.92 3.58
C ILE A 65 0.32 -17.58 3.59
N LEU A 66 1.66 -17.59 3.58
CA LEU A 66 2.50 -16.38 3.57
C LEU A 66 2.25 -15.55 2.31
N ASN A 67 2.07 -16.21 1.16
CA ASN A 67 1.73 -15.51 -0.07
C ASN A 67 0.38 -14.77 0.04
N LYS A 68 -0.65 -15.39 0.63
CA LYS A 68 -1.96 -14.74 0.81
C LYS A 68 -1.88 -13.57 1.79
N ILE A 69 -1.15 -13.74 2.89
CA ILE A 69 -0.87 -12.69 3.88
C ILE A 69 -0.17 -11.50 3.22
N ALA A 70 0.89 -11.75 2.44
CA ALA A 70 1.63 -10.69 1.76
C ALA A 70 0.75 -9.92 0.76
N ILE A 71 -0.07 -10.62 -0.02
CA ILE A 71 -1.00 -10.00 -0.97
C ILE A 71 -2.04 -9.14 -0.26
N SER A 72 -2.69 -9.66 0.79
CA SER A 72 -3.72 -8.90 1.50
C SER A 72 -3.11 -7.73 2.28
N ALA A 73 -1.96 -7.90 2.94
CA ALA A 73 -1.24 -6.82 3.59
C ALA A 73 -0.89 -5.70 2.61
N PHE A 74 -0.41 -6.05 1.41
CA PHE A 74 -0.16 -5.08 0.35
C PHE A 74 -1.44 -4.35 -0.07
N ILE A 75 -2.53 -5.06 -0.36
CA ILE A 75 -3.79 -4.46 -0.82
C ILE A 75 -4.33 -3.44 0.19
N PHE A 76 -4.38 -3.80 1.48
CA PHE A 76 -4.88 -2.91 2.52
C PHE A 76 -4.00 -1.68 2.70
N THR A 77 -2.68 -1.86 2.67
CA THR A 77 -1.73 -0.75 2.75
C THR A 77 -1.86 0.18 1.55
N ALA A 78 -1.92 -0.40 0.34
CA ALA A 78 -2.06 0.35 -0.91
C ALA A 78 -3.37 1.15 -0.98
N LEU A 79 -4.50 0.54 -0.57
CA LEU A 79 -5.79 1.22 -0.53
C LEU A 79 -5.76 2.41 0.41
N LEU A 80 -5.23 2.23 1.63
CA LEU A 80 -5.14 3.34 2.58
C LEU A 80 -4.26 4.46 2.02
N HIS A 81 -3.07 4.14 1.53
CA HIS A 81 -2.15 5.14 0.95
C HIS A 81 -2.79 5.87 -0.24
N ILE A 82 -3.39 5.15 -1.19
CA ILE A 82 -4.04 5.79 -2.35
C ILE A 82 -5.22 6.66 -1.90
N CYS A 83 -6.12 6.16 -1.05
CA CYS A 83 -7.29 6.94 -0.61
C CYS A 83 -6.87 8.21 0.14
N TRP A 84 -5.97 8.10 1.13
CA TRP A 84 -5.52 9.27 1.90
C TRP A 84 -4.73 10.26 1.04
N ASN A 85 -3.83 9.77 0.18
CA ASN A 85 -3.07 10.65 -0.71
C ASN A 85 -4.00 11.34 -1.71
N SER A 86 -5.05 10.66 -2.19
CA SER A 86 -6.01 11.26 -3.12
C SER A 86 -6.88 12.31 -2.43
N PHE A 87 -7.33 12.07 -1.20
CA PHE A 87 -8.05 13.07 -0.42
C PHE A 87 -7.19 14.30 -0.14
N MET A 88 -5.92 14.10 0.19
CA MET A 88 -4.96 15.19 0.38
C MET A 88 -4.77 15.99 -0.91
N LEU A 89 -4.59 15.31 -2.06
CA LEU A 89 -4.47 15.97 -3.36
C LEU A 89 -5.72 16.81 -3.70
N LEU A 90 -6.91 16.26 -3.46
CA LEU A 90 -8.17 16.97 -3.69
C LEU A 90 -8.27 18.22 -2.82
N ASP A 91 -7.96 18.12 -1.53
CA ASP A 91 -8.03 19.25 -0.60
C ASP A 91 -7.04 20.37 -1.00
N VAL A 92 -5.80 20.00 -1.34
CA VAL A 92 -4.78 20.96 -1.81
C VAL A 92 -5.17 21.58 -3.15
N SER A 93 -5.73 20.80 -4.08
CA SER A 93 -6.17 21.30 -5.39
C SER A 93 -7.29 22.33 -5.29
N GLN A 94 -8.14 22.23 -4.27
CA GLN A 94 -9.25 23.16 -4.05
C GLN A 94 -8.84 24.40 -3.26
N ARG A 95 -7.92 24.25 -2.30
CA ARG A 95 -7.50 25.35 -1.41
C ARG A 95 -6.28 26.11 -1.91
N GLY A 96 -5.50 25.54 -2.83
CA GLY A 96 -4.29 26.15 -3.38
C GLY A 96 -3.11 26.20 -2.40
N ASP A 97 -3.25 25.62 -1.21
CA ASP A 97 -2.20 25.56 -0.20
C ASP A 97 -2.30 24.24 0.56
N LEU A 98 -1.16 23.78 1.08
CA LEU A 98 -1.03 22.57 1.88
C LEU A 98 -1.69 22.71 3.26
N GLY A 99 -1.90 23.93 3.77
CA GLY A 99 -2.63 24.22 5.01
C GLY A 99 -2.30 23.26 6.18
N PRO A 100 -3.23 23.01 7.11
CA PRO A 100 -3.11 21.91 8.07
C PRO A 100 -3.21 20.50 7.43
N GLY A 101 -3.23 20.38 6.09
CA GLY A 101 -3.30 19.13 5.34
C GLY A 101 -2.15 18.16 5.61
N GLN A 102 -1.09 18.62 6.29
CA GLN A 102 -0.08 17.76 6.94
C GLN A 102 -0.68 16.75 7.93
N GLY A 103 -1.89 16.99 8.45
CA GLY A 103 -2.63 16.03 9.27
C GLY A 103 -2.86 14.70 8.55
N TYR A 104 -3.14 14.72 7.24
CA TYR A 104 -3.28 13.50 6.45
C TYR A 104 -1.95 12.76 6.31
N SER A 105 -0.84 13.49 6.14
CA SER A 105 0.51 12.92 6.11
C SER A 105 0.85 12.22 7.43
N GLY A 106 0.49 12.85 8.55
CA GLY A 106 0.58 12.26 9.89
C GLY A 106 -0.29 11.01 10.04
N LEU A 107 -1.54 11.05 9.56
CA LEU A 107 -2.45 9.90 9.56
C LEU A 107 -1.94 8.75 8.68
N ILE A 108 -1.33 9.03 7.53
CA ILE A 108 -0.70 8.03 6.67
C ILE A 108 0.47 7.36 7.40
N LEU A 109 1.32 8.16 8.06
CA LEU A 109 2.45 7.62 8.83
C LEU A 109 2.01 6.83 10.07
N TRP A 110 0.98 7.28 10.78
CA TRP A 110 0.47 6.67 12.01
C TRP A 110 -0.47 5.47 11.78
N PHE A 111 -1.43 5.60 10.87
CA PHE A 111 -2.43 4.55 10.60
C PHE A 111 -2.07 3.71 9.39
N GLY A 112 -1.42 4.29 8.37
CA GLY A 112 -1.08 3.62 7.11
C GLY A 112 0.09 2.64 7.19
N SER A 113 0.88 2.66 8.26
CA SER A 113 2.09 1.84 8.40
C SER A 113 1.81 0.45 8.96
N ILE A 114 1.63 0.32 10.29
CA ILE A 114 1.65 -0.99 10.95
C ILE A 114 0.25 -1.60 11.11
N LYS A 115 -0.76 -0.76 11.29
CA LYS A 115 -2.14 -1.20 11.57
C LYS A 115 -2.79 -1.82 10.34
N THR A 116 -2.59 -1.20 9.17
CA THR A 116 -3.01 -1.71 7.86
C THR A 116 -2.35 -3.03 7.51
N VAL A 117 -1.05 -3.16 7.77
CA VAL A 117 -0.32 -4.40 7.56
C VAL A 117 -0.87 -5.51 8.47
N PHE A 118 -1.16 -5.20 9.74
CA PHE A 118 -1.75 -6.17 10.66
C PHE A 118 -3.16 -6.60 10.23
N LEU A 119 -4.02 -5.64 9.89
CA LEU A 119 -5.38 -5.90 9.43
C LEU A 119 -5.38 -6.71 8.12
N GLY A 120 -4.56 -6.31 7.15
CA GLY A 120 -4.39 -7.04 5.90
C GLY A 120 -3.85 -8.44 6.15
N SER A 121 -2.89 -8.63 7.07
CA SER A 121 -2.38 -9.95 7.43
C SER A 121 -3.45 -10.85 8.05
N ALA A 122 -4.28 -10.31 8.95
CA ALA A 122 -5.40 -11.03 9.55
C ALA A 122 -6.41 -11.49 8.49
N VAL A 123 -6.76 -10.61 7.55
CA VAL A 123 -7.64 -10.95 6.43
C VAL A 123 -7.02 -12.02 5.53
N GLY A 124 -5.70 -11.95 5.28
CA GLY A 124 -4.97 -12.95 4.48
C GLY A 124 -4.99 -14.34 5.11
N MET A 125 -4.82 -14.41 6.44
CA MET A 125 -4.99 -15.65 7.20
C MET A 125 -6.42 -16.18 7.09
N PHE A 126 -7.43 -15.32 7.27
CA PHE A 126 -8.83 -15.72 7.16
C PHE A 126 -9.18 -16.26 5.76
N ILE A 127 -8.74 -15.58 4.69
CA ILE A 127 -8.90 -16.05 3.30
C ILE A 127 -8.19 -17.38 3.07
N HIS A 128 -7.03 -17.60 3.71
CA HIS A 128 -6.33 -18.88 3.61
C HIS A 128 -7.16 -20.02 4.19
N TYR A 129 -7.59 -19.91 5.45
CA TYR A 129 -8.32 -20.97 6.14
C TYR A 129 -9.72 -21.21 5.55
N THR A 130 -10.46 -20.15 5.21
CA THR A 130 -11.76 -20.30 4.55
C THR A 130 -11.64 -21.02 3.21
N SER A 131 -10.62 -20.72 2.40
CA SER A 131 -10.41 -21.43 1.12
C SER A 131 -10.06 -22.91 1.30
N LEU A 132 -9.36 -23.26 2.39
CA LEU A 132 -9.07 -24.66 2.72
C LEU A 132 -10.35 -25.40 3.13
N LEU A 133 -11.19 -24.76 3.96
CA LEU A 133 -12.48 -25.29 4.37
C LEU A 133 -13.40 -25.52 3.17
N PHE A 134 -13.52 -24.54 2.26
CA PHE A 134 -14.32 -24.69 1.04
C PHE A 134 -13.83 -25.82 0.15
N ARG A 135 -12.51 -25.96 -0.06
CA ARG A 135 -11.96 -27.09 -0.82
C ARG A 135 -12.30 -28.44 -0.19
N LYS A 136 -12.25 -28.53 1.14
CA LYS A 136 -12.60 -29.76 1.87
C LYS A 136 -14.10 -30.07 1.80
N LEU A 137 -14.96 -29.06 1.74
CA LEU A 137 -16.41 -29.22 1.60
C LEU A 137 -16.83 -29.66 0.20
N ILE A 138 -16.16 -29.16 -0.85
CA ILE A 138 -16.46 -29.48 -2.26
C ILE A 138 -15.83 -30.81 -2.69
N SER A 139 -14.77 -31.25 -2.02
CA SER A 139 -14.09 -32.53 -2.29
C SER A 139 -14.77 -33.75 -1.63
N LYS A 140 -15.88 -33.55 -0.92
CA LYS A 140 -16.75 -34.60 -0.39
C LYS A 140 -17.97 -34.73 -1.29
#